data_AF-A0A968JGY0-F1
#
_entry.id   AF-A0A968JGY0-F1
#
_cell.length_a   1.000
_cell.length_b   1.000
_cell.length_c   1.000
_cell.angle_alpha   90.00
_cell.angle_beta   90.00
_cell.angle_gamma   90.00
#
_symmetry.space_group_name_H-M   'P 1'
#
loop_
_entity.id
_entity.type
_entity.pdbx_description
1 polymer ?
#
loop_
_entity_poly.entity_id
_entity_poly.type
_entity_poly.pdbx_seq_one_letter_code
_entity_poly.pdbx_strand_id
1 'polypeptide(L)'
;MKTIIWNPLVLCLLCFVTLFYACEVEDSAEVNQDRIYADYEVFYNSNTDKTWVIARFRFGGVIGTPLELKAPCQCNFQWRTVAF
;
A
#
# COMPACT_ATOMS: atom_id res chain seq x y z
N MET A 1 -46.02 -6.93 25.23
CA MET A 1 -44.74 -6.66 24.56
C MET A 1 -44.12 -8.00 24.17
N LYS A 2 -44.03 -8.32 22.86
CA LYS A 2 -43.42 -9.58 22.38
C LYS A 2 -41.91 -9.37 22.30
N THR A 3 -41.13 -10.14 23.05
CA THR A 3 -39.67 -10.15 22.97
C THR A 3 -39.25 -10.86 21.68
N ILE A 4 -38.59 -10.13 20.78
CA ILE A 4 -37.92 -10.70 19.60
C ILE A 4 -36.75 -11.54 20.11
N ILE A 5 -36.85 -12.85 19.97
CA ILE A 5 -35.78 -13.79 20.28
C ILE A 5 -34.87 -13.83 19.04
N TRP A 6 -33.75 -13.11 19.08
CA TRP A 6 -32.77 -13.10 18.00
C TRP A 6 -32.13 -14.49 17.90
N ASN A 7 -32.26 -15.14 16.75
CA ASN A 7 -31.61 -16.43 16.49
C ASN A 7 -30.08 -16.22 16.46
N PRO A 8 -29.31 -16.83 17.36
CA PRO A 8 -27.85 -16.61 17.44
C PRO A 8 -27.14 -17.01 16.13
N LEU A 9 -27.73 -17.91 15.33
CA LEU A 9 -27.20 -18.27 14.01
C LEU A 9 -27.29 -17.12 13.00
N VAL A 10 -28.34 -16.31 13.08
CA VAL A 10 -28.52 -15.15 12.18
C VAL A 10 -27.52 -14.05 12.53
N LEU A 11 -27.23 -13.85 13.82
CA LEU A 11 -26.23 -12.89 14.27
C LEU A 11 -24.81 -13.32 13.84
N CYS A 12 -24.50 -14.61 13.95
CA CYS A 12 -23.19 -15.15 13.55
C CYS A 12 -22.98 -15.03 12.03
N LEU A 13 -24.02 -15.31 11.24
CA LEU A 13 -24.00 -15.14 9.79
C LEU A 13 -23.77 -13.67 9.39
N LEU A 14 -24.40 -12.73 10.09
CA LEU A 14 -24.25 -11.30 9.82
C LEU A 14 -22.81 -10.81 10.08
N CYS A 15 -22.19 -11.25 11.18
CA CYS A 15 -20.79 -10.95 11.49
C CYS A 15 -19.84 -11.50 10.42
N PHE A 16 -20.10 -12.69 9.88
CA PHE A 16 -19.23 -13.32 8.89
C PHE A 16 -19.20 -12.55 7.56
N VAL A 17 -20.32 -11.95 7.15
CA VAL A 17 -20.39 -11.14 5.91
C VAL A 17 -19.57 -9.86 6.01
N THR A 18 -19.44 -9.28 7.21
CA THR A 18 -18.67 -8.02 7.40
C THR A 18 -17.15 -8.19 7.27
N LEU A 19 -16.63 -9.41 7.39
CA LEU A 19 -15.18 -9.68 7.31
C LEU A 19 -14.61 -9.50 5.89
N PHE A 20 -15.45 -9.56 4.85
CA PHE A 20 -15.02 -9.44 3.46
C PHE A 20 -15.00 -8.01 2.92
N TYR A 21 -15.47 -7.02 3.69
CA TYR A 21 -15.51 -5.61 3.29
C TYR A 21 -14.27 -4.80 3.70
N ALA A 22 -13.33 -5.37 4.45
CA ALA A 22 -12.16 -4.64 4.95
C ALA A 22 -10.98 -4.57 3.95
N CYS A 23 -11.14 -5.13 2.75
CA CYS A 23 -10.11 -5.09 1.71
C CYS A 23 -10.35 -3.88 0.79
N GLU A 24 -9.98 -2.69 1.27
CA GLU A 24 -9.91 -1.49 0.43
C GLU A 24 -8.54 -1.44 -0.26
N VAL A 25 -8.57 -1.33 -1.60
CA VAL A 25 -7.39 -0.96 -2.39
C VAL A 25 -7.40 0.56 -2.46
N GLU A 26 -6.64 1.22 -1.60
CA GLU A 26 -6.51 2.68 -1.60
C GLU A 26 -5.79 3.13 -2.89
N ASP A 27 -6.36 4.12 -3.60
CA ASP A 27 -5.70 4.73 -4.75
C ASP A 27 -4.51 5.56 -4.27
N SER A 28 -3.36 5.43 -4.95
CA SER A 28 -2.14 6.20 -4.73
C SER A 28 -2.35 7.72 -4.57
N ALA A 29 -3.44 8.28 -5.12
CA ALA A 29 -3.80 9.69 -5.04
C ALA A 29 -4.41 10.12 -3.68
N GLU A 30 -5.03 9.20 -2.93
CA GLU A 30 -5.67 9.47 -1.62
C GLU A 30 -4.87 8.90 -0.43
N VAL A 31 -3.64 8.45 -0.67
CA VAL A 31 -2.83 7.81 0.36
C VAL A 31 -2.37 8.83 1.39
N ASN A 32 -2.67 8.54 2.66
CA ASN A 32 -2.01 9.19 3.78
C ASN A 32 -0.52 8.83 3.75
N GLN A 33 0.32 9.76 3.27
CA GLN A 33 1.74 9.52 3.04
C GLN A 33 2.51 9.14 4.32
N ASP A 34 2.02 9.52 5.51
CA ASP A 34 2.61 9.13 6.80
C ASP A 34 2.50 7.61 7.07
N ARG A 35 1.64 6.90 6.32
CA ARG A 35 1.42 5.45 6.44
C ARG A 35 2.15 4.64 5.38
N ILE A 36 2.89 5.29 4.47
CA ILE A 36 3.68 4.62 3.44
C ILE A 36 5.01 4.20 4.05
N TYR A 37 5.28 2.91 3.99
CA TYR A 37 6.63 2.41 4.23
C TYR A 37 7.46 2.57 2.98
N ALA A 38 8.59 3.27 3.09
CA ALA A 38 9.54 3.46 2.02
C ALA A 38 10.88 2.79 2.34
N ASP A 39 11.37 2.01 1.40
CA ASP A 39 12.69 1.38 1.43
C ASP A 39 13.52 1.87 0.23
N TYR A 40 14.78 2.21 0.49
CA TYR A 40 15.69 2.75 -0.51
C TYR A 40 16.97 1.92 -0.53
N GLU A 41 17.28 1.37 -1.70
CA GLU A 41 18.49 0.60 -1.93
C GLU A 41 19.34 1.27 -2.99
N VAL A 42 20.62 1.49 -2.67
CA VAL A 42 21.59 2.11 -3.58
C VAL A 42 22.78 1.17 -3.71
N PHE A 43 23.12 0.83 -4.95
CA PHE A 43 24.31 0.04 -5.22
C PHE A 43 25.08 0.58 -6.42
N TYR A 44 26.41 0.62 -6.27
CA TYR A 44 27.34 0.99 -7.33
C TYR A 44 27.96 -0.27 -7.94
N ASN A 45 27.92 -0.36 -9.26
CA ASN A 45 28.59 -1.41 -10.02
C ASN A 45 29.82 -0.82 -10.71
N SER A 46 31.00 -1.09 -10.15
CA SER A 46 32.28 -0.60 -10.68
C SER A 46 32.65 -1.15 -12.07
N ASN A 47 32.16 -2.33 -12.43
CA ASN A 47 32.43 -2.92 -13.76
C ASN A 47 31.70 -2.18 -14.89
N THR A 48 30.56 -1.56 -14.57
CA THR A 48 29.73 -0.83 -15.55
C THR A 48 29.72 0.68 -15.33
N ASP A 49 30.41 1.13 -14.28
CA ASP A 49 30.39 2.51 -13.77
C ASP A 49 28.98 3.09 -13.61
N LYS A 50 28.05 2.26 -13.11
CA LYS A 50 26.64 2.63 -12.93
C LYS A 50 26.24 2.53 -11.48
N THR A 51 25.51 3.54 -11.03
CA THR A 51 24.79 3.52 -9.75
C THR A 51 23.33 3.21 -10.02
N TRP A 52 22.80 2.24 -9.30
CA TRP A 52 21.39 1.88 -9.32
C TRP A 52 20.75 2.33 -8.02
N VAL A 53 19.56 2.90 -8.15
CA VAL A 53 18.74 3.34 -7.03
C VAL A 53 17.37 2.67 -7.18
N ILE A 54 16.95 1.95 -6.15
CA ILE A 54 15.65 1.29 -6.09
C ILE A 54 14.89 1.90 -4.92
N ALA A 55 13.71 2.45 -5.21
CA ALA A 55 12.76 2.90 -4.20
C ALA A 55 11.56 1.95 -4.21
N ARG A 56 11.22 1.39 -3.04
CA ARG A 56 10.08 0.47 -2.86
C ARG A 56 9.10 1.10 -1.87
N PHE A 57 7.83 1.17 -2.26
CA PHE A 57 6.76 1.73 -1.44
C PHE A 57 5.75 0.65 -1.08
N ARG A 58 5.32 0.60 0.18
CA ARG A 58 4.35 -0.38 0.69
C ARG A 58 3.32 0.24 1.63
N PHE A 59 2.10 -0.28 1.59
CA PHE A 59 1.05 0.00 2.57
C PHE A 59 1.18 -0.89 3.80
N GLY A 60 1.15 -0.32 4.99
CA GLY A 60 1.08 -1.10 6.24
C GLY A 60 2.41 -1.65 6.74
N GLY A 61 3.54 -1.05 6.36
CA GLY A 61 4.86 -1.37 6.92
C GLY A 61 5.75 -2.26 6.04
N VAL A 62 6.79 -2.83 6.65
CA VAL A 62 7.85 -3.61 5.97
C VAL A 62 7.31 -4.82 5.21
N ILE A 63 6.30 -5.50 5.78
CA ILE A 63 5.66 -6.70 5.21
C ILE A 63 4.38 -6.35 4.43
N GLY A 64 4.17 -5.05 4.20
CA GLY A 64 2.97 -4.49 3.63
C GLY A 64 2.76 -4.79 2.14
N THR A 65 1.60 -4.37 1.64
CA THR A 65 1.21 -4.53 0.23
C THR A 65 2.02 -3.56 -0.64
N PRO A 66 2.66 -4.03 -1.73
CA PRO A 66 3.35 -3.16 -2.68
C PRO A 66 2.41 -2.08 -3.23
N LEU A 67 2.89 -0.84 -3.27
CA LEU A 67 2.15 0.28 -3.83
C LEU A 67 2.48 0.42 -5.31
N GLU A 68 1.45 0.42 -6.15
CA GLU A 68 1.59 0.68 -7.59
C GLU A 68 1.60 2.20 -7.84
N LEU A 69 2.67 2.71 -8.44
CA LEU A 69 2.80 4.12 -8.77
C LEU A 69 2.04 4.42 -10.07
N LYS A 70 0.92 5.12 -9.97
CA LYS A 70 0.20 5.64 -11.14
C LYS A 70 0.78 6.97 -11.62
N ALA A 71 0.61 7.27 -12.91
CA ALA A 71 1.01 8.56 -13.46
C ALA A 71 0.14 9.70 -12.89
N PRO A 72 0.72 10.90 -12.63
CA PRO A 72 2.12 11.25 -12.81
C PRO A 72 2.98 10.85 -11.59
N CYS A 73 4.03 10.06 -11.82
CA CYS A 73 5.08 9.79 -10.84
C CYS A 73 6.41 10.36 -11.36
N GLN A 74 7.20 11.00 -10.48
CA GLN A 74 8.47 11.63 -10.84
C GLN A 74 9.57 11.25 -9.85
N CYS A 75 10.76 10.92 -10.36
CA CYS A 75 11.98 10.75 -9.57
C CYS A 75 12.89 11.95 -9.79
N ASN A 76 13.30 12.64 -8.72
CA ASN A 76 14.24 13.76 -8.83
C ASN A 76 15.62 13.36 -8.34
N PHE A 77 16.63 13.47 -9.20
CA PHE A 77 18.02 13.28 -8.87
C PHE A 77 18.80 14.56 -9.11
N GLN A 78 19.45 15.10 -8.07
CA GLN A 78 20.24 16.34 -8.16
C GLN A 78 19.48 17.48 -8.89
N TRP A 79 18.23 17.73 -8.49
CA TRP A 79 17.35 18.78 -9.05
C TRP A 79 16.87 18.56 -10.49
N ARG A 80 17.15 17.39 -11.09
CA ARG A 80 16.60 17.00 -12.40
C ARG A 80 15.58 15.89 -12.24
N THR A 81 14.45 16.04 -12.94
CA THR A 81 13.45 14.98 -13.05
C THR A 81 13.92 13.92 -14.03
N VAL A 82 13.96 12.68 -13.56
CA VAL A 82 14.29 11.48 -14.31
C VAL A 82 12.98 10.70 -14.49
N ALA A 83 12.66 10.39 -15.74
CA ALA A 83 11.50 9.54 -16.05
C ALA A 83 11.77 8.11 -15.60
N PHE A 84 10.72 7.43 -15.14
CA PHE A 84 10.75 5.99 -14.85
C PHE A 84 10.80 5.16 -16.13
#